data_AF-C7XUB1-F1
#
_entry.id   AF-C7XUB1-F1
#
_cell.length_a   1.000
_cell.length_b   1.000
_cell.length_c   1.000
_cell.angle_alpha   90.00
_cell.angle_beta   90.00
_cell.angle_gamma   90.00
#
_symmetry.space_group_name_H-M   'P 1'
#
loop_
_entity.id
_entity.type
_entity.pdbx_description
1 polymer ?
#
loop_
_entity_poly.entity_id
_entity_poly.type
_entity_poly.pdbx_seq_one_letter_code
_entity_poly.pdbx_strand_id
1 'polypeptide(L)' 'MRYYNDQKAFQVAENFFKYYYHDRGKMKWGGFILSEHRKAIRDFHDEQFDYGRREQQKSISQ' A
#
# COMPACT_ATOMS: atom_id res chain seq x y z
N MET A 1 7.45 6.69 -28.92
CA MET A 1 8.27 6.09 -27.84
C MET A 1 9.69 6.66 -27.99
N ARG A 2 10.32 7.17 -26.94
CA ARG A 2 11.69 7.74 -27.00
C ARG A 2 12.69 6.69 -26.55
N TYR A 3 13.73 6.45 -27.35
CA TYR A 3 14.81 5.53 -27.03
C TYR A 3 16.04 6.33 -26.60
N TYR A 4 16.72 5.87 -25.56
CA TYR A 4 17.94 6.46 -25.04
C TYR A 4 19.06 5.44 -25.12
N ASN A 5 20.28 5.89 -25.39
CA ASN A 5 21.47 5.09 -25.14
C ASN A 5 21.73 5.04 -23.61
N ASP A 6 22.61 4.14 -23.19
CA ASP A 6 22.84 3.87 -21.77
C ASP A 6 23.24 5.12 -20.97
N GLN A 7 24.12 5.94 -21.53
CA GLN A 7 24.58 7.18 -20.87
C GLN A 7 23.43 8.17 -20.66
N LYS A 8 22.59 8.35 -21.67
CA LYS A 8 21.46 9.28 -21.61
C LYS A 8 20.32 8.73 -20.75
N ALA A 9 20.12 7.41 -20.76
CA ALA A 9 19.17 6.74 -19.89
C ALA A 9 19.54 6.97 -18.41
N PHE A 10 20.83 6.83 -18.08
CA PHE A 10 21.33 7.08 -16.73
C PHE A 10 21.09 8.53 -16.28
N GLN A 11 21.44 9.51 -17.12
CA GLN A 11 21.21 10.93 -16.80
C GLN A 11 19.72 11.27 -16.63
N VAL A 12 18.85 10.68 -17.44
CA VAL A 12 17.39 10.87 -17.32
C VAL A 12 16.89 10.27 -16.02
N ALA A 13 17.35 9.07 -15.65
CA ALA A 13 17.00 8.43 -14.39
C ALA A 13 17.50 9.26 -13.18
N GLU A 14 18.73 9.75 -13.20
CA GLU A 14 19.27 10.61 -12.14
C GLU A 14 18.42 11.88 -11.94
N ASN A 15 18.10 12.56 -13.05
CA ASN A 15 17.29 13.78 -12.99
C ASN A 15 15.87 13.48 -12.47
N PHE A 16 15.30 12.33 -12.84
CA PHE A 16 14.02 11.89 -12.29
C PHE A 16 14.11 11.72 -10.77
N PHE A 17 15.08 10.97 -10.27
CA PHE A 17 15.21 10.73 -8.83
C PHE A 17 15.54 12.00 -8.03
N LYS A 18 16.30 12.93 -8.63
CA LYS A 18 16.72 14.16 -7.96
C LYS A 18 15.61 15.20 -7.86
N TYR A 19 14.82 15.38 -8.90
CA TYR A 19 13.89 16.52 -9.01
C TYR A 19 12.42 16.12 -8.98
N TYR A 20 12.07 14.89 -9.36
CA TYR A 20 10.68 14.48 -9.56
C TYR A 20 10.26 13.33 -8.63
N TYR A 21 11.20 12.49 -8.21
CA TYR A 21 10.93 11.44 -7.24
C TYR A 21 10.87 12.02 -5.84
N HIS A 22 9.65 12.18 -5.34
CA HIS A 22 9.42 12.40 -3.92
C HIS A 22 9.26 11.03 -3.27
N ASP A 23 10.23 10.62 -2.44
CA ASP A 23 10.07 9.45 -1.58
C ASP A 23 8.84 9.70 -0.71
N ARG A 24 7.73 9.03 -1.03
CA ARG A 24 6.46 9.19 -0.32
C ARG A 24 6.46 8.49 1.04
N GLY A 25 7.63 8.03 1.49
CA GLY A 25 7.76 7.12 2.62
C GLY A 25 7.22 5.75 2.27
N LYS A 26 7.65 4.74 3.04
CA LYS A 26 7.30 3.32 2.88
C LYS A 26 5.90 3.16 2.30
N MET A 27 5.83 2.57 1.11
CA MET A 27 4.61 2.26 0.39
C MET A 27 3.67 1.52 1.35
N LYS A 28 2.75 2.24 1.98
CA LYS A 28 1.73 1.66 2.83
C LYS A 28 0.72 1.01 1.91
N TRP A 29 0.96 -0.23 1.47
CA TRP A 29 -0.10 -1.03 0.87
C TRP A 29 -1.21 -1.16 1.92
N GLY A 30 -2.31 -0.42 1.73
CA GLY A 30 -3.44 -0.40 2.67
C GLY A 30 -3.23 0.37 3.98
N GLY A 31 -2.30 1.33 4.06
CA GLY A 31 -2.18 2.20 5.26
C GLY A 31 -1.31 1.67 6.41
N PHE A 32 -0.64 0.52 6.24
CA PHE A 32 0.24 -0.08 7.25
C PHE A 32 1.73 0.02 6.90
N ILE A 33 2.57 0.17 7.92
CA ILE A 33 4.04 0.13 7.79
C ILE A 33 4.46 -1.34 7.67
N LEU A 34 5.42 -1.65 6.78
CA LEU A 34 5.89 -3.03 6.56
C LEU A 34 6.36 -3.75 7.84
N SER A 35 6.86 -3.01 8.83
CA SER A 35 7.28 -3.57 10.14
C SER A 35 6.11 -4.02 11.02
N GLU A 36 4.89 -3.57 10.73
CA GLU A 36 3.68 -3.86 11.50
C GLU A 36 2.79 -4.95 10.88
N HIS A 37 3.21 -5.57 9.75
CA HIS A 37 2.36 -6.47 8.97
C HIS A 37 1.73 -7.62 9.77
N ARG A 38 2.42 -8.18 10.77
CA ARG A 38 1.84 -9.27 11.59
C ARG A 38 0.68 -8.80 12.45
N LYS A 39 0.76 -7.59 13.00
CA LYS A 39 -0.30 -7.02 13.83
C LYS A 39 -1.45 -6.53 12.95
N ALA A 40 -1.14 -5.80 11.88
CA ALA A 40 -2.13 -5.29 10.93
C ALA A 40 -2.97 -6.38 10.26
N ILE A 41 -2.35 -7.50 9.87
CA ILE A 41 -3.08 -8.63 9.27
C ILE A 41 -4.01 -9.28 10.30
N ARG A 42 -3.56 -9.46 11.54
CA ARG A 42 -4.38 -10.04 12.61
C ARG A 42 -5.56 -9.14 12.95
N ASP A 43 -5.31 -7.86 13.19
CA ASP A 43 -6.35 -6.91 13.59
C ASP A 43 -7.37 -6.71 12.46
N PHE A 44 -6.95 -6.69 11.17
CA PHE A 44 -7.86 -6.65 10.02
C PHE A 44 -8.70 -7.92 9.89
N HIS A 45 -8.11 -9.09 10.13
CA HIS A 45 -8.84 -10.35 10.12
C HIS A 45 -9.94 -10.30 11.19
N ASP A 46 -9.58 -10.00 12.44
CA ASP A 46 -10.52 -9.97 13.56
C ASP A 46 -11.67 -8.96 13.35
N GLU A 47 -11.40 -7.80 12.75
CA GLU A 47 -12.41 -6.78 12.46
C GLU A 47 -13.43 -7.22 11.38
N GLN A 48 -12.98 -7.97 10.36
CA GLN A 48 -13.87 -8.54 9.33
C GLN A 48 -14.79 -9.63 9.90
N PHE A 49 -14.30 -10.47 10.82
CA PHE A 49 -15.15 -11.47 11.49
C PHE A 49 -16.21 -10.83 12.38
N ASP A 50 -15.86 -9.75 13.08
CA ASP A 50 -16.80 -9.05 13.94
C ASP A 50 -17.87 -8.29 13.15
N TYR A 51 -17.51 -7.69 12.01
CA TYR A 51 -18.48 -7.07 11.11
C TYR A 51 -19.48 -8.10 10.57
N GLY A 52 -19.00 -9.25 10.08
CA GLY A 52 -19.86 -10.34 9.59
C GLY A 52 -20.81 -10.90 10.65
N ARG A 53 -20.35 -11.01 11.91
CA ARG A 53 -21.18 -11.47 13.04
C ARG A 53 -22.30 -10.47 13.38
N ARG A 54 -21.99 -9.18 13.36
CA ARG A 54 -22.97 -8.12 13.65
C ARG A 54 -24.06 -8.04 12.59
N GLU A 55 -23.72 -8.24 11.32
CA GLU A 55 -24.71 -8.25 10.23
C GLU A 55 -25.62 -9.48 10.27
N GLN A 56 -25.11 -10.66 10.65
CA GLN A 56 -25.95 -11.85 10.85
C GLN A 56 -26.91 -11.73 12.05
N GLN A 57 -26.48 -11.10 13.14
CA GLN A 57 -27.36 -10.88 14.30
C GLN A 57 -28.50 -9.90 13.98
N LYS A 58 -28.26 -8.89 13.13
CA LYS A 58 -29.31 -7.97 12.66
C LYS A 58 -30.33 -8.66 11.75
N SER A 59 -29.91 -9.61 10.90
CA SER A 59 -30.83 -10.33 10.02
C SER A 59 -31.69 -11.38 10.72
N ILE A 60 -31.23 -11.90 11.87
CA ILE A 60 -32.00 -12.87 12.68
C ILE A 60 -33.01 -12.17 13.59
N SER A 61 -32.82 -10.88 13.86
CA SER A 61 -33.68 -10.07 14.74
C SER A 61 -34.84 -9.35 14.02
N GLN A 62 -34.99 -9.53 12.70
CA GLN A 62 -36.10 -9.00 11.89
C GLN A 62 -37.05 -10.15 11.53
#